data_AF-A0A3B8MSE9-F1
#
_entry.id   AF-A0A3B8MSE9-F1
#
_cell.length_a   1.000
_cell.length_b   1.000
_cell.length_c   1.000
_cell.angle_alpha   90.00
_cell.angle_beta   90.00
_cell.angle_gamma   90.00
#
_symmetry.space_group_name_H-M   'P 1'
#
loop_
_entity.id
_entity.type
_entity.pdbx_description
1 polymer ?
#
loop_
_entity_poly.entity_id
_entity_poly.type
_entity_poly.pdbx_seq_one_letter_code
_entity_poly.pdbx_strand_id
1 'polypeptide(L)'
;PFALSHYPKRALVSVYEDLVDNGPAVPDQPTREFFIRYANEHLTSAAMAQYFLDATGIDPTRALFIDRSLATKADYLSAFSFIGLKQVLGNHMEAAFEPAYLFDDYPDDTARFYGKGFGYSLSLPASLRSQESLPLDAPIAEVVERSEDCDTIIVGNYDGNRELATGLLEAGIPPPRIICILGSDLPPDGRLLREIRASGMTFFVREFGSF
;
A
#
# COMPACT_ATOMS: atom_id res chain seq x y z
N PRO A 1 8.94 3.03 -13.25
CA PRO A 1 7.80 3.97 -13.41
C PRO A 1 7.49 4.60 -12.04
N PHE A 2 6.93 5.81 -11.97
CA PHE A 2 6.69 6.53 -10.71
C PHE A 2 5.24 7.04 -10.65
N ALA A 3 4.59 6.90 -9.51
CA ALA A 3 3.21 7.36 -9.29
C ALA A 3 2.96 7.79 -7.82
N LEU A 4 1.98 8.68 -7.62
CA LEU A 4 1.56 9.20 -6.32
C LEU A 4 0.56 8.28 -5.63
N SER A 5 0.59 8.20 -4.29
CA SER A 5 -0.40 7.44 -3.52
C SER A 5 -1.35 8.31 -2.67
N HIS A 6 -2.61 7.86 -2.64
CA HIS A 6 -3.60 7.99 -1.55
C HIS A 6 -4.30 9.31 -1.18
N TYR A 7 -3.97 10.50 -1.71
CA TYR A 7 -4.78 11.71 -1.36
C TYR A 7 -4.72 12.87 -2.37
N PRO A 8 -5.86 13.42 -2.83
CA PRO A 8 -5.92 14.53 -3.78
C PRO A 8 -5.69 15.88 -3.06
N LYS A 9 -4.59 16.01 -2.33
CA LYS A 9 -4.23 17.15 -1.46
C LYS A 9 -4.50 18.50 -2.15
N ARG A 10 -4.12 18.64 -3.43
CA ARG A 10 -4.30 19.87 -4.21
C ARG A 10 -5.77 20.23 -4.46
N ALA A 11 -6.63 19.25 -4.72
CA ALA A 11 -8.06 19.50 -4.93
C ALA A 11 -8.72 20.01 -3.65
N LEU A 12 -8.39 19.40 -2.51
CA LEU A 12 -8.91 19.83 -1.21
C LEU A 12 -8.38 21.19 -0.78
N VAL A 13 -7.10 21.48 -1.03
CA VAL A 13 -6.52 22.82 -0.80
C VAL A 13 -7.24 23.86 -1.64
N SER A 14 -7.47 23.60 -2.93
CA SER A 14 -8.16 24.53 -3.82
C SER A 14 -9.60 24.81 -3.36
N VAL A 15 -10.33 23.81 -2.88
CA VAL A 15 -11.69 24.04 -2.35
C VAL A 15 -11.66 24.75 -1.01
N TYR A 16 -10.68 24.48 -0.15
CA TYR A 16 -10.50 25.22 1.09
C TYR A 16 -10.19 26.70 0.83
N GLU A 17 -9.26 27.00 -0.06
CA GLU A 17 -8.89 28.37 -0.45
C GLU A 17 -10.12 29.10 -1.02
N ASP A 18 -10.89 28.46 -1.91
CA ASP A 18 -12.12 29.05 -2.44
C ASP A 18 -13.19 29.29 -1.36
N LEU A 19 -13.37 28.38 -0.39
CA LEU A 19 -14.30 28.58 0.73
C LEU A 19 -13.86 29.70 1.67
N VAL A 20 -12.55 29.92 1.83
CA VAL A 20 -12.00 31.03 2.63
C VAL A 20 -12.17 32.36 1.91
N ASP A 21 -11.89 32.40 0.61
CA ASP A 21 -11.87 33.63 -0.18
C ASP A 21 -13.27 34.05 -0.65
N ASN A 22 -14.12 33.08 -0.99
CA ASN A 22 -15.40 33.28 -1.68
C ASN A 22 -16.61 32.68 -0.94
N GLY A 23 -16.40 31.87 0.09
CA GLY A 23 -17.47 31.15 0.77
C GLY A 23 -17.98 31.77 2.07
N PRO A 24 -19.15 31.32 2.58
CA PRO A 24 -19.26 31.10 4.01
C PRO A 24 -18.24 30.02 4.42
N ALA A 25 -17.64 30.12 5.60
CA ALA A 25 -16.56 29.24 6.10
C ALA A 25 -16.94 27.74 6.27
N VAL A 26 -18.05 27.27 5.69
CA VAL A 26 -18.59 25.91 5.75
C VAL A 26 -19.02 25.48 4.35
N PRO A 27 -18.64 24.27 3.87
CA PRO A 27 -19.06 23.78 2.54
C PRO A 27 -20.57 23.61 2.45
N ASP A 28 -21.15 24.04 1.32
CA ASP A 28 -22.56 23.84 0.99
C ASP A 28 -22.88 22.36 0.66
N GLN A 29 -24.18 22.05 0.51
CA GLN A 29 -24.62 20.68 0.24
C GLN A 29 -24.05 20.10 -1.07
N PRO A 30 -24.08 20.81 -2.21
CA PRO A 30 -23.45 20.33 -3.45
C PRO A 30 -21.97 19.98 -3.30
N THR A 31 -21.20 20.81 -2.59
CA THR A 31 -19.77 20.56 -2.34
C THR A 31 -19.57 19.30 -1.49
N ARG A 32 -20.40 19.08 -0.47
CA ARG A 32 -20.37 17.87 0.35
C ARG A 32 -20.71 16.61 -0.46
N GLU A 33 -21.78 16.65 -1.26
CA GLU A 33 -22.18 15.53 -2.12
C GLU A 33 -21.11 15.19 -3.15
N PHE A 34 -20.44 16.20 -3.73
CA PHE A 34 -19.31 16.00 -4.62
C PHE A 34 -18.17 15.23 -3.93
N PHE A 35 -17.75 15.66 -2.75
CA PHE A 35 -16.65 15.00 -2.04
C PHE A 35 -17.00 13.59 -1.56
N ILE A 36 -18.24 13.35 -1.12
CA ILE A 36 -18.70 12.00 -0.75
C ILE A 36 -18.59 11.07 -1.96
N ARG A 37 -19.10 11.49 -3.12
CA ARG A 37 -19.02 10.71 -4.36
C ARG A 37 -17.57 10.48 -4.77
N TYR A 38 -16.75 11.55 -4.81
CA TYR A 38 -15.34 11.45 -5.17
C TYR A 38 -14.58 10.49 -4.26
N ALA A 39 -14.80 10.57 -2.94
CA ALA A 39 -14.14 9.68 -1.99
C ALA A 39 -14.54 8.21 -2.20
N ASN A 40 -15.82 7.93 -2.43
CA ASN A 40 -16.31 6.58 -2.70
C ASN A 40 -15.82 6.02 -4.04
N GLU A 41 -15.67 6.86 -5.06
CA GLU A 41 -15.23 6.45 -6.40
C GLU A 41 -13.70 6.30 -6.51
N HIS A 42 -12.92 7.09 -5.76
CA HIS A 42 -11.49 7.22 -6.01
C HIS A 42 -10.60 6.99 -4.79
N LEU A 43 -11.12 7.05 -3.56
CA LEU A 43 -10.31 7.01 -2.34
C LEU A 43 -10.57 5.76 -1.49
N THR A 44 -11.35 4.81 -1.98
CA THR A 44 -11.49 3.48 -1.35
C THR A 44 -10.21 2.66 -1.53
N SER A 45 -9.94 1.72 -0.63
CA SER A 45 -8.78 0.82 -0.75
C SER A 45 -8.78 0.08 -2.09
N ALA A 46 -9.93 -0.42 -2.53
CA ALA A 46 -10.08 -1.07 -3.84
C ALA A 46 -9.77 -0.12 -5.02
N ALA A 47 -10.34 1.10 -5.04
CA ALA A 47 -10.06 2.06 -6.10
C ALA A 47 -8.57 2.45 -6.17
N MET A 48 -7.94 2.61 -5.00
CA MET A 48 -6.52 2.91 -4.90
C MET A 48 -5.63 1.74 -5.35
N ALA A 49 -6.01 0.50 -5.02
CA ALA A 49 -5.32 -0.69 -5.50
C ALA A 49 -5.48 -0.86 -7.02
N GLN A 50 -6.66 -0.57 -7.57
CA GLN A 50 -6.87 -0.59 -9.01
C GLN A 50 -5.97 0.45 -9.70
N TYR A 51 -5.93 1.69 -9.20
CA TYR A 51 -5.01 2.71 -9.71
C TYR A 51 -3.55 2.25 -9.64
N PHE A 52 -3.15 1.61 -8.53
CA PHE A 52 -1.81 1.06 -8.37
C PHE A 52 -1.48 0.04 -9.46
N LEU A 53 -2.37 -0.92 -9.71
CA LEU A 53 -2.19 -1.92 -10.78
C LEU A 53 -2.14 -1.25 -12.17
N ASP A 54 -3.11 -0.39 -12.48
CA ASP A 54 -3.20 0.31 -13.76
C ASP A 54 -1.95 1.15 -14.04
N ALA A 55 -1.43 1.85 -13.03
CA ALA A 55 -0.23 2.69 -13.15
C ALA A 55 1.06 1.87 -13.36
N THR A 56 1.10 0.62 -12.91
CA THR A 56 2.22 -0.28 -13.22
C THR A 56 2.13 -0.88 -14.62
N GLY A 57 0.91 -0.98 -15.17
CA GLY A 57 0.64 -1.75 -16.39
C GLY A 57 0.84 -3.26 -16.23
N ILE A 58 0.90 -3.75 -14.98
CA ILE A 58 1.03 -5.17 -14.65
C ILE A 58 -0.36 -5.72 -14.37
N ASP A 59 -0.63 -6.92 -14.91
CA ASP A 59 -1.83 -7.71 -14.65
C ASP A 59 -1.42 -9.00 -13.92
N PRO A 60 -1.36 -8.99 -12.57
CA PRO A 60 -0.82 -10.10 -11.80
C PRO A 60 -1.72 -11.33 -11.85
N THR A 61 -1.18 -12.48 -12.23
CA THR A 61 -1.85 -13.78 -12.07
C THR A 61 -1.65 -14.33 -10.67
N ARG A 62 -0.48 -14.08 -10.07
CA ARG A 62 -0.14 -14.40 -8.67
C ARG A 62 0.78 -13.34 -8.09
N ALA A 63 0.32 -12.65 -7.06
CA ALA A 63 1.06 -11.60 -6.38
C ALA A 63 1.43 -12.01 -4.95
N LEU A 64 2.63 -11.60 -4.51
CA LEU A 64 3.09 -11.74 -3.13
C LEU A 64 3.30 -10.37 -2.49
N PHE A 65 2.59 -10.09 -1.40
CA PHE A 65 2.82 -8.95 -0.53
C PHE A 65 3.88 -9.26 0.51
N ILE A 66 4.88 -8.40 0.62
CA ILE A 66 5.97 -8.52 1.58
C ILE A 66 5.98 -7.27 2.45
N ASP A 67 5.55 -7.43 3.70
CA ASP A 67 5.80 -6.44 4.76
C ASP A 67 5.86 -7.17 6.10
N ARG A 68 7.08 -7.41 6.59
CA ARG A 68 7.28 -8.12 7.86
C ARG A 68 6.74 -7.33 9.04
N SER A 69 6.82 -6.00 8.97
CA SER A 69 6.39 -5.13 10.07
C SER A 69 4.87 -5.09 10.19
N LEU A 70 4.17 -5.11 9.05
CA LEU A 70 2.71 -5.01 9.00
C LEU A 70 2.02 -6.11 9.81
N ALA A 71 2.60 -7.30 9.87
CA ALA A 71 2.05 -8.43 10.62
C ALA A 71 1.93 -8.18 12.14
N THR A 72 2.70 -7.23 12.70
CA THR A 72 2.71 -6.93 14.14
C THR A 72 2.48 -5.47 14.49
N LYS A 73 2.62 -4.56 13.53
CA LYS A 73 2.46 -3.12 13.70
C LYS A 73 1.65 -2.60 12.54
N ALA A 74 0.71 -1.71 12.84
CA ALA A 74 -0.03 -1.05 11.81
C ALA A 74 0.80 0.03 11.12
N ASP A 75 1.01 -0.15 9.82
CA ASP A 75 1.42 0.89 8.89
C ASP A 75 0.23 1.18 7.97
N TYR A 76 -0.30 2.40 7.99
CA TYR A 76 -1.54 2.72 7.29
C TYR A 76 -1.43 2.52 5.77
N LEU A 77 -0.30 2.91 5.18
CA LEU A 77 -0.15 2.84 3.74
C LEU A 77 -0.05 1.38 3.28
N SER A 78 0.78 0.57 3.95
CA SER A 78 0.86 -0.87 3.69
C SER A 78 -0.46 -1.56 3.98
N ALA A 79 -1.15 -1.25 5.09
CA ALA A 79 -2.43 -1.86 5.45
C ALA A 79 -3.50 -1.57 4.39
N PHE A 80 -3.69 -0.31 4.00
CA PHE A 80 -4.70 0.05 2.99
C PHE A 80 -4.38 -0.49 1.61
N SER A 81 -3.10 -0.50 1.24
CA SER A 81 -2.66 -1.12 -0.02
C SER A 81 -2.95 -2.62 -0.01
N PHE A 82 -2.59 -3.33 1.07
CA PHE A 82 -2.85 -4.75 1.20
C PHE A 82 -4.36 -5.08 1.19
N ILE A 83 -5.18 -4.34 1.93
CA ILE A 83 -6.64 -4.49 1.94
C ILE A 83 -7.18 -4.31 0.51
N GLY A 84 -6.80 -3.23 -0.17
CA GLY A 84 -7.26 -2.95 -1.52
C GLY A 84 -6.84 -4.04 -2.52
N LEU A 85 -5.57 -4.46 -2.46
CA LEU A 85 -5.03 -5.51 -3.32
C LEU A 85 -5.72 -6.85 -3.08
N LYS A 86 -6.03 -7.21 -1.83
CA LYS A 86 -6.84 -8.39 -1.50
C LYS A 86 -8.28 -8.26 -2.01
N GLN A 87 -8.88 -7.07 -1.95
CA GLN A 87 -10.23 -6.83 -2.50
C GLN A 87 -10.29 -6.97 -4.01
N VAL A 88 -9.24 -6.52 -4.73
CA VAL A 88 -9.18 -6.55 -6.20
C VAL A 88 -8.73 -7.91 -6.73
N LEU A 89 -7.65 -8.48 -6.18
CA LEU A 89 -7.03 -9.72 -6.66
C LEU A 89 -7.56 -10.98 -5.96
N GLY A 90 -8.26 -10.84 -4.83
CA GLY A 90 -8.77 -11.96 -4.05
C GLY A 90 -7.66 -12.92 -3.63
N ASN A 91 -7.85 -14.21 -3.95
CA ASN A 91 -6.91 -15.28 -3.62
C ASN A 91 -5.66 -15.32 -4.52
N HIS A 92 -5.60 -14.48 -5.57
CA HIS A 92 -4.40 -14.32 -6.38
C HIS A 92 -3.33 -13.47 -5.68
N MET A 93 -3.68 -12.82 -4.57
CA MET A 93 -2.75 -12.08 -3.74
C MET A 93 -2.48 -12.84 -2.45
N GLU A 94 -1.23 -13.12 -2.13
CA GLU A 94 -0.83 -13.70 -0.85
C GLU A 94 0.06 -12.75 -0.05
N ALA A 95 0.12 -12.90 1.27
CA ALA A 95 1.09 -12.23 2.12
C ALA A 95 2.20 -13.22 2.51
N ALA A 96 3.46 -12.80 2.38
CA ALA A 96 4.58 -13.54 2.93
C ALA A 96 4.50 -13.57 4.47
N PHE A 97 4.09 -12.47 5.09
CA PHE A 97 3.85 -12.36 6.54
C PHE A 97 2.42 -11.86 6.74
N GLU A 98 1.51 -12.72 7.20
CA GLU A 98 0.08 -12.40 7.22
C GLU A 98 -0.28 -11.40 8.35
N PRO A 99 -0.87 -10.23 8.02
CA PRO A 99 -1.40 -9.31 9.02
C PRO A 99 -2.79 -9.76 9.49
N ALA A 100 -2.80 -10.79 10.34
CA ALA A 100 -4.01 -11.48 10.79
C ALA A 100 -5.11 -10.55 11.32
N TYR A 101 -4.76 -9.44 11.98
CA TYR A 101 -5.71 -8.48 12.55
C TYR A 101 -6.55 -7.71 11.51
N LEU A 102 -6.22 -7.83 10.22
CA LEU A 102 -7.02 -7.24 9.14
C LEU A 102 -8.22 -8.12 8.74
N PHE A 103 -8.29 -9.38 9.19
CA PHE A 103 -9.34 -10.32 8.83
C PHE A 103 -10.43 -10.41 9.90
N ASP A 104 -11.68 -10.62 9.46
CA ASP A 104 -12.88 -10.60 10.31
C ASP A 104 -12.98 -11.75 11.33
N ASP A 105 -12.18 -12.79 11.15
CA ASP A 105 -12.06 -13.93 12.06
C ASP A 105 -10.92 -13.80 13.08
N TYR A 106 -10.23 -12.65 13.13
CA TYR A 106 -9.16 -12.44 14.09
C TYR A 106 -9.69 -12.48 15.54
N PRO A 107 -9.19 -13.40 16.39
CA PRO A 107 -9.81 -13.69 17.68
C PRO A 107 -9.40 -12.71 18.80
N ASP A 108 -8.32 -11.96 18.61
CA ASP A 108 -7.78 -11.09 19.67
C ASP A 108 -8.31 -9.65 19.56
N ASP A 109 -8.13 -8.90 20.65
CA ASP A 109 -8.43 -7.47 20.68
C ASP A 109 -7.51 -6.67 19.74
N THR A 110 -8.14 -5.89 18.86
CA THR A 110 -7.48 -5.03 17.90
C THR A 110 -7.31 -3.59 18.39
N ALA A 111 -7.79 -3.25 19.60
CA ALA A 111 -7.72 -1.90 20.19
C ALA A 111 -6.30 -1.30 20.18
N ARG A 112 -5.26 -2.14 20.32
CA ARG A 112 -3.85 -1.72 20.26
C ARG A 112 -3.39 -1.21 18.90
N PHE A 113 -4.09 -1.59 17.83
CA PHE A 113 -3.80 -1.14 16.48
C PHE A 113 -4.50 0.20 16.19
N TYR A 114 -5.69 0.42 16.76
CA TYR A 114 -6.43 1.66 16.54
C TYR A 114 -5.66 2.91 16.96
N GLY A 115 -5.59 3.88 16.04
CA GLY A 115 -5.07 5.21 16.28
C GLY A 115 -5.51 6.16 15.17
N LYS A 116 -5.70 7.43 15.49
CA LYS A 116 -5.78 8.53 14.50
C LYS A 116 -6.96 8.54 13.51
N GLY A 117 -8.10 7.90 13.84
CA GLY A 117 -9.37 8.17 13.14
C GLY A 117 -9.64 7.34 11.87
N PHE A 118 -8.93 6.23 11.68
CA PHE A 118 -9.21 5.27 10.61
C PHE A 118 -9.39 3.85 11.18
N GLY A 119 -10.39 3.12 10.68
CA GLY A 119 -10.59 1.70 10.95
C GLY A 119 -10.05 0.88 9.79
N TYR A 120 -9.14 -0.06 10.07
CA TYR A 120 -8.58 -0.99 9.09
C TYR A 120 -8.53 -2.43 9.61
N SER A 121 -8.80 -2.64 10.90
CA SER A 121 -8.90 -3.98 11.49
C SER A 121 -10.23 -4.64 11.12
N LEU A 122 -10.19 -5.95 10.93
CA LEU A 122 -11.38 -6.76 10.57
C LEU A 122 -12.07 -6.31 9.26
N SER A 123 -11.31 -5.77 8.31
CA SER A 123 -11.81 -5.22 7.04
C SER A 123 -11.90 -6.26 5.91
N LEU A 124 -11.28 -7.43 6.08
CA LEU A 124 -11.21 -8.48 5.06
C LEU A 124 -11.96 -9.75 5.51
N PRO A 125 -12.72 -10.41 4.62
CA PRO A 125 -13.28 -11.72 4.92
C PRO A 125 -12.19 -12.77 5.15
N ALA A 126 -12.37 -13.63 6.13
CA ALA A 126 -11.49 -14.77 6.42
C ALA A 126 -11.24 -15.68 5.20
N SER A 127 -12.19 -15.74 4.25
CA SER A 127 -12.03 -16.52 3.01
C SER A 127 -10.91 -16.01 2.10
N LEU A 128 -10.40 -14.80 2.34
CA LEU A 128 -9.29 -14.20 1.59
C LEU A 128 -7.93 -14.36 2.28
N ARG A 129 -7.84 -15.11 3.39
CA ARG A 129 -6.56 -15.37 4.05
C ARG A 129 -5.59 -16.09 3.12
N SER A 130 -4.31 -15.83 3.31
CA SER A 130 -3.25 -16.56 2.62
C SER A 130 -3.26 -18.01 3.06
N GLN A 131 -3.03 -18.92 2.10
CA GLN A 131 -3.00 -20.36 2.43
C GLN A 131 -1.76 -20.71 3.25
N GLU A 132 -0.66 -20.01 2.99
CA GLU A 132 0.61 -20.15 3.67
C GLU A 132 1.16 -18.76 4.03
N SER A 133 1.73 -18.65 5.23
CA SER A 133 2.44 -17.46 5.69
C SER A 133 3.70 -17.89 6.43
N LEU A 134 4.78 -17.15 6.22
CA LEU A 134 6.04 -17.35 6.90
C LEU A 134 5.98 -16.82 8.34
N PRO A 135 6.72 -17.43 9.28
CA PRO A 135 6.93 -16.85 10.60
C PRO A 135 7.75 -15.54 10.49
N LEU A 136 7.61 -14.65 11.47
CA LEU A 136 8.22 -13.31 11.42
C LEU A 136 9.75 -13.32 11.36
N ASP A 137 10.37 -14.36 11.91
CA ASP A 137 11.81 -14.59 11.93
C ASP A 137 12.31 -15.39 10.73
N ALA A 138 11.44 -15.69 9.75
CA ALA A 138 11.82 -16.42 8.55
C ALA A 138 12.99 -15.74 7.82
N PRO A 139 14.03 -16.52 7.43
CA PRO A 139 15.17 -16.02 6.69
C PRO A 139 14.76 -15.57 5.29
N ILE A 140 15.59 -14.71 4.69
CA ILE A 140 15.38 -14.21 3.32
C ILE A 140 15.25 -15.35 2.29
N ALA A 141 15.94 -16.47 2.48
CA ALA A 141 15.86 -17.61 1.57
C ALA A 141 14.43 -18.16 1.43
N GLU A 142 13.67 -18.23 2.52
CA GLU A 142 12.27 -18.68 2.51
C GLU A 142 11.34 -17.66 1.84
N VAL A 143 11.63 -16.36 2.00
CA VAL A 143 10.91 -15.29 1.31
C VAL A 143 11.17 -15.35 -0.20
N VAL A 144 12.40 -15.64 -0.61
CA VAL A 144 12.78 -15.84 -2.02
C VAL A 144 12.04 -17.04 -2.59
N GLU A 145 12.07 -18.19 -1.92
CA GLU A 145 11.35 -19.41 -2.34
C GLU A 145 9.85 -19.13 -2.58
N ARG A 146 9.18 -18.46 -1.63
CA ARG A 146 7.77 -18.05 -1.78
C ARG A 146 7.55 -17.08 -2.95
N SER A 147 8.57 -16.32 -3.32
CA SER A 147 8.51 -15.34 -4.41
C SER A 147 8.69 -15.96 -5.80
N GLU A 148 9.24 -17.17 -5.91
CA GLU A 148 9.51 -17.82 -7.21
C GLU A 148 8.23 -18.08 -8.01
N ASP A 149 7.16 -18.44 -7.30
CA ASP A 149 5.85 -18.80 -7.85
C ASP A 149 4.93 -17.61 -8.21
N CYS A 150 5.37 -16.38 -7.90
CA CYS A 150 4.55 -15.18 -8.05
C CYS A 150 5.06 -14.31 -9.19
N ASP A 151 4.24 -13.96 -10.16
CA ASP A 151 4.70 -13.06 -11.24
C ASP A 151 4.95 -11.63 -10.75
N THR A 152 4.32 -11.24 -9.64
CA THR A 152 4.39 -9.88 -9.09
C THR A 152 4.71 -9.92 -7.59
N ILE A 153 5.61 -9.05 -7.16
CA ILE A 153 6.00 -8.92 -5.75
C ILE A 153 5.80 -7.48 -5.33
N ILE A 154 5.05 -7.28 -4.25
CA ILE A 154 4.68 -5.96 -3.74
C ILE A 154 5.30 -5.82 -2.36
N VAL A 155 6.28 -4.94 -2.23
CA VAL A 155 6.95 -4.63 -0.97
C VAL A 155 6.24 -3.45 -0.31
N GLY A 156 5.49 -3.75 0.76
CA GLY A 156 4.92 -2.74 1.65
C GLY A 156 6.01 -2.06 2.47
N ASN A 157 5.80 -0.79 2.82
CA ASN A 157 6.72 0.03 3.62
C ASN A 157 8.20 -0.24 3.27
N TYR A 158 8.60 0.16 2.06
CA TYR A 158 9.92 -0.14 1.51
C TYR A 158 11.06 0.16 2.49
N ASP A 159 10.98 1.26 3.25
CA ASP A 159 12.00 1.63 4.23
C ASP A 159 12.17 0.61 5.36
N GLY A 160 11.07 0.02 5.83
CA GLY A 160 11.09 -1.06 6.82
C GLY A 160 11.49 -2.42 6.25
N ASN A 161 11.44 -2.59 4.92
CA ASN A 161 11.63 -3.88 4.25
C ASN A 161 12.78 -3.85 3.21
N ARG A 162 13.70 -2.87 3.27
CA ARG A 162 14.80 -2.71 2.30
C ARG A 162 15.68 -3.94 2.19
N GLU A 163 15.99 -4.58 3.32
CA GLU A 163 16.81 -5.80 3.33
C GLU A 163 16.13 -6.95 2.58
N LEU A 164 14.81 -7.07 2.69
CA LEU A 164 14.04 -8.07 1.93
C LEU A 164 14.04 -7.76 0.43
N ALA A 165 13.81 -6.49 0.07
CA ALA A 165 13.85 -6.07 -1.33
C ALA A 165 15.24 -6.30 -1.97
N THR A 166 16.31 -5.95 -1.27
CA THR A 166 17.68 -6.21 -1.71
C THR A 166 17.95 -7.71 -1.84
N GLY A 167 17.54 -8.51 -0.85
CA GLY A 167 17.71 -9.96 -0.88
C GLY A 167 17.02 -10.63 -2.07
N LEU A 168 15.83 -10.16 -2.47
CA LEU A 168 15.17 -10.63 -3.68
C LEU A 168 15.99 -10.34 -4.94
N LEU A 169 16.54 -9.12 -5.05
CA LEU A 169 17.40 -8.74 -6.18
C LEU A 169 18.69 -9.56 -6.23
N GLU A 170 19.34 -9.77 -5.08
CA GLU A 170 20.55 -10.58 -4.96
C GLU A 170 20.31 -12.05 -5.30
N ALA A 171 19.12 -12.56 -5.01
CA ALA A 171 18.68 -13.89 -5.40
C ALA A 171 18.32 -14.01 -6.89
N GLY A 172 18.36 -12.91 -7.65
CA GLY A 172 18.11 -12.90 -9.09
C GLY A 172 16.65 -12.70 -9.48
N ILE A 173 15.78 -12.30 -8.55
CA ILE A 173 14.41 -11.92 -8.88
C ILE A 173 14.44 -10.68 -9.80
N PRO A 174 13.79 -10.73 -10.99
CA PRO A 174 13.80 -9.62 -11.92
C PRO A 174 13.23 -8.33 -11.30
N PRO A 175 13.97 -7.21 -11.32
CA PRO A 175 13.49 -5.94 -10.76
C PRO A 175 12.10 -5.48 -11.26
N PRO A 176 11.75 -5.66 -12.55
CA PRO A 176 10.42 -5.28 -13.04
C PRO A 176 9.25 -6.02 -12.38
N ARG A 177 9.49 -7.17 -11.74
CA ARG A 177 8.46 -7.91 -10.96
C ARG A 177 8.23 -7.29 -9.58
N ILE A 178 9.13 -6.42 -9.11
CA ILE A 178 9.10 -5.86 -7.77
C ILE A 178 8.51 -4.44 -7.82
N ILE A 179 7.45 -4.25 -7.06
CA ILE A 179 6.80 -2.96 -6.83
C ILE A 179 6.97 -2.58 -5.36
N CYS A 180 7.53 -1.41 -5.12
CA CYS A 180 7.84 -0.90 -3.78
C CYS A 180 6.90 0.24 -3.42
N ILE A 181 6.30 0.16 -2.22
CA ILE A 181 5.47 1.21 -1.66
C ILE A 181 6.32 2.00 -0.65
N LEU A 182 6.63 3.24 -0.98
CA LEU A 182 7.41 4.15 -0.15
C LEU A 182 6.46 5.08 0.63
N GLY A 183 6.19 4.71 1.88
CA GLY A 183 5.22 5.38 2.75
C GLY A 183 5.77 6.37 3.77
N SER A 184 7.09 6.59 3.79
CA SER A 184 7.72 7.50 4.73
C SER A 184 7.08 8.90 4.71
N ASP A 185 6.98 9.52 5.89
CA ASP A 185 6.52 10.89 6.05
C ASP A 185 7.45 11.89 5.34
N LEU A 186 8.72 11.53 5.16
CA LEU A 186 9.69 12.34 4.43
C LEU A 186 9.73 11.90 2.96
N PRO A 187 9.62 12.84 2.01
CA PRO A 187 9.78 12.53 0.60
C PRO A 187 11.19 11.99 0.31
N PRO A 188 11.36 11.16 -0.73
CA PRO A 188 12.66 10.61 -1.08
C PRO A 188 13.65 11.74 -1.41
N ASP A 189 14.81 11.72 -0.76
CA ASP A 189 15.89 12.67 -1.04
C ASP A 189 16.59 12.35 -2.38
N GLY A 190 17.50 13.24 -2.80
CA GLY A 190 18.22 13.06 -4.07
C GLY A 190 19.11 11.81 -4.14
N ARG A 191 19.47 11.21 -3.00
CA ARG A 191 20.20 9.94 -2.96
C ARG A 191 19.23 8.79 -3.24
N LEU A 192 18.12 8.72 -2.51
CA LEU A 192 17.12 7.68 -2.66
C LEU A 192 16.50 7.71 -4.07
N LEU A 193 16.26 8.89 -4.65
CA LEU A 193 15.78 9.00 -6.03
C LEU A 193 16.75 8.38 -7.06
N ARG A 194 18.07 8.52 -6.84
CA ARG A 194 19.08 7.88 -7.70
C ARG A 194 19.11 6.37 -7.52
N GLU A 195 19.00 5.89 -6.28
CA GLU A 195 18.91 4.46 -5.96
C GLU A 195 17.66 3.83 -6.61
N ILE A 196 16.50 4.47 -6.45
CA ILE A 196 15.25 4.05 -7.09
C ILE A 196 15.43 3.98 -8.61
N ARG A 197 15.96 5.04 -9.23
CA ARG A 197 16.17 5.08 -10.68
C ARG A 197 17.11 3.97 -11.18
N ALA A 198 18.14 3.63 -10.39
CA ALA A 198 19.11 2.60 -10.74
C ALA A 198 18.56 1.16 -10.54
N SER A 199 17.59 0.98 -9.63
CA SER A 199 17.12 -0.35 -9.25
C SER A 199 16.38 -1.12 -10.34
N GLY A 200 15.74 -0.43 -11.29
CA GLY A 200 14.84 -1.06 -12.26
C GLY A 200 13.51 -1.56 -11.70
N MET A 201 13.26 -1.39 -10.40
CA MET A 201 11.96 -1.69 -9.76
C MET A 201 10.95 -0.56 -10.00
N THR A 202 9.68 -0.82 -9.68
CA THR A 202 8.63 0.20 -9.71
C THR A 202 8.41 0.77 -8.31
N PHE A 203 8.27 2.09 -8.16
CA PHE A 203 8.06 2.73 -6.87
C PHE A 203 6.81 3.62 -6.87
N PHE A 204 6.00 3.46 -5.83
CA PHE A 204 4.92 4.36 -5.47
C PHE A 204 5.35 5.19 -4.27
N VAL A 205 5.30 6.50 -4.40
CA VAL A 205 5.71 7.43 -3.34
C VAL A 205 4.50 8.20 -2.86
N ARG A 206 4.41 8.41 -1.54
CA ARG A 206 3.33 9.20 -0.95
C ARG A 206 3.35 10.66 -1.40
N GLU A 207 4.52 11.26 -1.45
CA GLU A 207 4.70 12.67 -1.81
C GLU A 207 6.03 12.86 -2.54
N PHE A 208 6.06 13.78 -3.50
CA PHE A 208 7.30 14.26 -4.09
C PHE A 208 7.77 15.48 -3.30
N GLY A 209 9.05 15.51 -2.96
CA GLY A 209 9.68 16.71 -2.40
C GLY A 209 9.54 17.88 -3.37
N SER A 210 9.30 19.08 -2.84
CA SER A 210 9.46 20.32 -3.60
C SER A 210 10.96 20.56 -3.74
N PHE A 211 11.54 20.16 -4.87
CA PHE A 211 12.93 20.47 -5.22
C PHE A 211 12.99 21.69 -6.13
#